data_AF-A0A3B9KF63-F1
#
_entry.id   AF-A0A3B9KF63-F1
#
_cell.length_a   1.000
_cell.length_b   1.000
_cell.length_c   1.000
_cell.angle_alpha   90.00
_cell.angle_beta   90.00
_cell.angle_gamma   90.00
#
_symmetry.space_group_name_H-M   'P 1'
#
loop_
_entity.id
_entity.type
_entity.pdbx_description
1 polymer ?
#
loop_
_entity_poly.entity_id
_entity_poly.type
_entity_poly.pdbx_seq_one_letter_code
_entity_poly.pdbx_strand_id
1 'polypeptide(L)'
;MTTNLAQIVSEANISRLSLIGLSKNVGKTTTTNYLLETLLRQNLYHAEDLAITSLGLDGEAIDALTGLPKPRYIPQAGILVATTEDFIRQAESEGAQFERLQRLPGRTALGPVMLARVLHPGRIVVAGPTLLRELRAALDQLWMYGARLSIIDGAINRLGAAATNVTDACIVCTGTSAGATPELVARRTADVLARLTVPQSIWTDEYKKLLPETRLLMFSSDRKDELTSPFTDQSEPAIEAQWIVESMQTSHHAIYLLRGALTEELSRELLGQLTQKLLPSRHAEIVVGDGTKIFCHSVTLQR
;
A
#
# COMPACT_ATOMS: atom_id res chain seq x y z
N MET A 1 -27.30 15.77 1.30
CA MET A 1 -26.91 14.57 2.07
C MET A 1 -25.45 14.72 2.42
N THR A 2 -25.06 14.56 3.67
CA THR A 2 -23.65 14.54 4.07
C THR A 2 -23.04 13.24 3.58
N THR A 3 -22.20 13.30 2.53
CA THR A 3 -21.45 12.15 2.04
C THR A 3 -20.53 11.66 3.16
N ASN A 4 -20.77 10.44 3.63
CA ASN A 4 -19.92 9.79 4.64
C ASN A 4 -18.88 8.88 3.96
N LEU A 5 -17.89 8.42 4.72
CA LEU A 5 -16.77 7.63 4.17
C LEU A 5 -17.23 6.32 3.50
N ALA A 6 -18.25 5.63 4.03
CA ALA A 6 -18.76 4.41 3.42
C ALA A 6 -19.40 4.67 2.04
N GLN A 7 -20.08 5.81 1.89
CA GLN A 7 -20.64 6.23 0.61
C GLN A 7 -19.53 6.52 -0.42
N ILE A 8 -18.46 7.21 -0.02
CA ILE A 8 -17.28 7.45 -0.88
C ILE A 8 -16.67 6.11 -1.34
N VAL A 9 -16.51 5.15 -0.43
CA VAL A 9 -15.97 3.82 -0.75
C VAL A 9 -16.86 3.06 -1.73
N SER A 10 -18.18 3.09 -1.53
CA SER A 10 -19.13 2.43 -2.42
C SER A 10 -19.16 3.07 -3.81
N GLU A 11 -19.18 4.40 -3.89
CA GLU A 11 -19.19 5.15 -5.15
C GLU A 11 -17.88 5.01 -5.95
N ALA A 12 -16.76 4.73 -5.27
CA ALA A 12 -15.46 4.53 -5.93
C ALA A 12 -15.41 3.25 -6.79
N ASN A 13 -16.36 2.31 -6.63
CA ASN A 13 -16.45 1.06 -7.39
C ASN A 13 -15.12 0.27 -7.42
N ILE A 14 -14.55 0.06 -6.23
CA ILE A 14 -13.29 -0.65 -6.01
C ILE A 14 -13.55 -2.06 -5.47
N SER A 15 -12.61 -2.97 -5.71
CA SER A 15 -12.66 -4.34 -5.17
C SER A 15 -11.76 -4.54 -3.96
N ARG A 16 -10.71 -3.72 -3.81
CA ARG A 16 -9.67 -3.87 -2.80
C ARG A 16 -9.29 -2.52 -2.21
N LEU A 17 -9.49 -2.38 -0.90
CA LEU A 17 -9.26 -1.15 -0.16
C LEU A 17 -8.21 -1.36 0.93
N SER A 18 -7.10 -0.62 0.86
CA SER A 18 -6.05 -0.65 1.88
C SER A 18 -6.21 0.45 2.91
N LEU A 19 -6.06 0.14 4.20
CA LEU A 19 -5.98 1.14 5.26
C LEU A 19 -4.53 1.29 5.69
N ILE A 20 -3.98 2.47 5.48
CA ILE A 20 -2.59 2.82 5.80
C ILE A 20 -2.57 3.67 7.05
N GLY A 21 -1.70 3.33 8.00
CA GLY A 21 -1.51 4.12 9.22
C GLY A 21 -0.12 4.70 9.28
N LEU A 22 -0.03 6.01 9.53
CA LEU A 22 1.25 6.71 9.71
C LEU A 22 1.98 6.35 11.02
N SER A 23 1.28 5.71 11.95
CA SER A 23 1.80 5.24 13.23
C SER A 23 0.90 4.13 13.78
N LYS A 24 1.29 3.57 14.93
CA LYS A 24 0.39 2.70 15.72
C LYS A 24 -0.79 3.50 16.24
N ASN A 25 -1.94 2.87 16.41
CA ASN A 25 -3.11 3.46 17.08
C ASN A 25 -3.66 4.76 16.45
N VAL A 26 -3.47 4.96 15.14
CA VAL A 26 -4.04 6.09 14.36
C VAL A 26 -5.48 5.84 13.87
N GLY A 27 -6.17 4.84 14.43
CA GLY A 27 -7.59 4.59 14.12
C GLY A 27 -7.88 3.66 12.93
N LYS A 28 -6.89 3.01 12.30
CA LYS A 28 -7.12 2.06 11.18
C LYS A 28 -8.22 1.04 11.48
N THR A 29 -8.05 0.23 12.52
CA THR A 29 -9.00 -0.81 12.92
C THR A 29 -10.38 -0.24 13.26
N THR A 30 -10.43 0.96 13.85
CA THR A 30 -11.69 1.68 14.10
C THR A 30 -12.38 2.06 12.79
N THR A 31 -11.62 2.58 11.82
CA THR A 31 -12.12 2.88 10.48
C THR A 31 -12.59 1.62 9.75
N THR A 32 -11.85 0.50 9.86
CA THR A 32 -12.24 -0.80 9.30
C THR A 32 -13.60 -1.25 9.85
N ASN A 33 -13.77 -1.26 11.17
CA ASN A 33 -15.04 -1.64 11.80
C ASN A 33 -16.18 -0.69 11.40
N TYR A 34 -15.92 0.62 11.37
CA TYR A 34 -16.89 1.62 10.92
C TYR A 34 -17.35 1.35 9.48
N LEU A 35 -16.42 1.02 8.57
CA LEU A 35 -16.74 0.72 7.17
C LEU A 35 -17.60 -0.54 7.08
N LEU A 36 -17.17 -1.66 7.68
CA LEU A 36 -17.93 -2.91 7.65
C LEU A 36 -19.36 -2.74 8.19
N GLU A 37 -19.50 -2.06 9.32
CA GLU A 37 -20.82 -1.82 9.93
C GLU A 37 -21.67 -0.89 9.05
N THR A 38 -21.10 0.22 8.59
CA THR A 38 -21.87 1.26 7.88
C THR A 38 -22.26 0.82 6.48
N LEU A 39 -21.40 0.09 5.77
CA LEU A 39 -21.70 -0.45 4.44
C LEU A 39 -22.90 -1.40 4.48
N LEU A 40 -22.96 -2.27 5.50
CA LEU A 40 -24.11 -3.16 5.71
C LEU A 40 -25.35 -2.40 6.18
N ARG A 41 -25.21 -1.54 7.20
CA ARG A 41 -26.32 -0.77 7.76
C ARG A 41 -27.01 0.13 6.74
N GLN A 42 -26.26 0.64 5.76
CA GLN A 42 -26.78 1.50 4.69
C GLN A 42 -27.18 0.71 3.43
N ASN A 43 -27.16 -0.62 3.46
CA ASN A 43 -27.45 -1.50 2.33
C ASN A 43 -26.62 -1.17 1.07
N LEU A 44 -25.37 -0.74 1.25
CA LEU A 44 -24.44 -0.47 0.15
C LEU A 44 -23.76 -1.75 -0.35
N TYR A 45 -23.67 -2.77 0.50
CA TYR A 45 -23.14 -4.10 0.21
C TYR A 45 -23.93 -5.16 1.00
N HIS A 46 -23.94 -6.40 0.51
CA HIS A 46 -24.33 -7.56 1.32
C HIS A 46 -23.13 -8.09 2.11
N ALA A 47 -23.36 -8.88 3.16
CA ALA A 47 -22.28 -9.36 4.02
C ALA A 47 -21.31 -10.27 3.26
N GLU A 48 -21.81 -11.14 2.40
CA GLU A 48 -21.04 -12.01 1.52
C GLU A 48 -20.18 -11.27 0.49
N ASP A 49 -20.49 -10.01 0.21
CA ASP A 49 -19.68 -9.15 -0.66
C ASP A 49 -18.45 -8.58 0.07
N LEU A 50 -18.43 -8.61 1.40
CA LEU A 50 -17.35 -8.01 2.18
C LEU A 50 -16.34 -9.07 2.60
N ALA A 51 -15.07 -8.70 2.55
CA ALA A 51 -13.99 -9.47 3.11
C ALA A 51 -13.04 -8.61 3.96
N ILE A 52 -12.44 -9.22 4.99
CA ILE A 52 -11.38 -8.60 5.78
C ILE A 52 -10.13 -9.45 5.84
N THR A 53 -8.99 -8.79 5.75
CA THR A 53 -7.67 -9.38 6.01
C THR A 53 -6.70 -8.29 6.48
N SER A 54 -5.45 -8.67 6.72
CA SER A 54 -4.39 -7.77 7.13
C SER A 54 -3.05 -8.20 6.52
N LEU A 55 -2.08 -7.29 6.49
CA LEU A 55 -0.68 -7.63 6.16
C LEU A 55 0.11 -7.87 7.45
N GLY A 56 0.00 -9.07 8.02
CA GLY A 56 0.54 -9.41 9.34
C GLY A 56 -0.56 -9.47 10.40
N LEU A 57 -0.25 -9.12 11.65
CA LEU A 57 -1.16 -9.26 12.79
C LEU A 57 -1.92 -7.95 13.07
N ASP A 58 -3.24 -8.01 13.17
CA ASP A 58 -4.10 -6.91 13.59
C ASP A 58 -5.34 -7.40 14.37
N GLY A 59 -6.03 -6.52 15.10
CA GLY A 59 -7.21 -6.85 15.91
C GLY A 59 -6.93 -7.49 17.27
N GLU A 60 -5.66 -7.49 17.71
CA GLU A 60 -5.25 -7.95 19.06
C GLU A 60 -5.99 -7.18 20.17
N ALA A 61 -6.17 -7.81 21.33
CA ALA A 61 -6.84 -7.15 22.47
C ALA A 61 -6.00 -6.03 23.10
N ILE A 62 -4.68 -6.21 23.11
CA ILE A 62 -3.70 -5.31 23.68
C ILE A 62 -2.60 -5.14 22.65
N ASP A 63 -2.22 -3.91 22.32
CA ASP A 63 -1.07 -3.68 21.44
C ASP A 63 0.22 -4.11 22.17
N ALA A 64 0.95 -5.06 21.60
CA ALA A 64 2.15 -5.62 22.22
C ALA A 64 3.29 -4.60 22.43
N LEU A 65 3.27 -3.45 21.75
CA LEU A 65 4.27 -2.39 21.89
C LEU A 65 3.85 -1.35 22.93
N THR A 66 2.57 -0.96 22.96
CA THR A 66 2.09 0.13 23.82
C THR A 66 1.37 -0.33 25.09
N GLY A 67 0.97 -1.61 25.16
CA GLY A 67 0.20 -2.17 26.29
C GLY A 67 -1.23 -1.62 26.40
N LEU A 68 -1.72 -0.91 25.39
CA LEU A 68 -3.04 -0.28 25.39
C LEU A 68 -4.09 -1.21 24.78
N PRO A 69 -5.36 -1.17 25.24
CA PRO A 69 -6.45 -1.87 24.59
C PRO A 69 -6.58 -1.45 23.13
N LYS A 70 -6.78 -2.42 22.23
CA LYS A 70 -7.00 -2.18 20.80
C LYS A 70 -8.38 -2.71 20.39
N PRO A 71 -9.12 -2.00 19.51
CA PRO A 71 -10.40 -2.49 19.01
C PRO A 71 -10.23 -3.86 18.34
N ARG A 72 -11.13 -4.80 18.64
CA ARG A 72 -11.21 -6.11 17.97
C ARG A 72 -12.15 -6.03 16.77
N TYR A 73 -11.95 -6.87 15.77
CA TYR A 73 -12.90 -7.01 14.67
C TYR A 73 -14.12 -7.81 15.12
N ILE A 74 -15.31 -7.41 14.67
CA ILE A 74 -16.56 -8.14 14.89
C ILE A 74 -17.29 -8.25 13.53
N PRO A 75 -16.78 -9.06 12.61
CA PRO A 75 -17.40 -9.22 11.30
C PRO A 75 -18.78 -9.87 11.45
N GLN A 76 -19.76 -9.38 10.68
CA GLN A 76 -21.12 -9.91 10.66
C GLN A 76 -21.20 -11.24 9.90
N ALA A 77 -22.26 -12.00 10.13
CA ALA A 77 -22.50 -13.26 9.43
C ALA A 77 -22.56 -13.02 7.91
N GLY A 78 -21.91 -13.89 7.14
CA GLY A 78 -21.74 -13.75 5.69
C GLY A 78 -20.38 -13.17 5.28
N ILE A 79 -19.77 -12.29 6.09
CA ILE A 79 -18.48 -11.66 5.80
C ILE A 79 -17.39 -12.74 5.69
N LEU A 80 -16.52 -12.58 4.70
CA LEU A 80 -15.36 -13.41 4.48
C LEU A 80 -14.15 -12.89 5.29
N VAL A 81 -13.36 -13.79 5.83
CA VAL A 81 -12.13 -13.47 6.58
C VAL A 81 -10.96 -14.26 6.04
N ALA A 82 -9.79 -13.61 5.94
CA ALA A 82 -8.53 -14.31 5.73
C ALA A 82 -7.60 -14.02 6.92
N THR A 83 -7.45 -15.02 7.79
CA THR A 83 -6.67 -14.95 9.04
C THR A 83 -6.05 -16.31 9.36
N THR A 84 -5.14 -16.40 10.34
CA THR A 84 -4.59 -17.70 10.73
C THR A 84 -5.64 -18.59 11.39
N GLU A 85 -5.50 -19.89 11.16
CA GLU A 85 -6.45 -20.89 11.67
C GLU A 85 -6.53 -20.90 13.21
N ASP A 86 -5.45 -20.56 13.89
CA ASP A 86 -5.41 -20.46 15.35
C ASP A 86 -6.33 -19.33 15.87
N PHE A 87 -6.40 -18.19 15.19
CA PHE A 87 -7.32 -17.11 15.58
C PHE A 87 -8.78 -17.41 15.25
N ILE A 88 -9.06 -18.25 14.25
CA ILE A 88 -10.41 -18.79 14.03
C ILE A 88 -10.79 -19.68 15.20
N ARG A 89 -9.94 -20.64 15.59
CA ARG A 89 -10.18 -21.52 16.75
C ARG A 89 -10.38 -20.74 18.04
N GLN A 90 -9.57 -19.70 18.26
CA GLN A 90 -9.73 -18.82 19.42
C GLN A 90 -11.10 -18.12 19.40
N ALA A 91 -11.49 -17.52 18.28
CA ALA A 91 -12.79 -16.87 18.15
C ALA A 91 -13.95 -17.85 18.36
N GLU A 92 -13.83 -19.09 17.87
CA GLU A 92 -14.81 -20.17 18.10
C GLU A 92 -14.93 -20.53 19.59
N SER A 93 -13.81 -20.57 20.32
CA SER A 93 -13.84 -20.79 21.78
C SER A 93 -14.51 -19.65 22.56
N GLU A 94 -14.58 -18.45 21.96
CA GLU A 94 -15.28 -17.27 22.49
C GLU A 94 -16.72 -17.14 21.97
N GLY A 95 -17.22 -18.13 21.22
CA GLY A 95 -18.63 -18.23 20.79
C GLY A 95 -18.92 -17.85 19.34
N ALA A 96 -17.92 -17.42 18.55
CA ALA A 96 -18.08 -17.21 17.11
C ALA A 96 -18.22 -18.55 16.35
N GLN A 97 -18.70 -18.52 15.11
CA GLN A 97 -18.72 -19.72 14.26
C GLN A 97 -18.29 -19.38 12.84
N PHE A 98 -17.52 -20.28 12.23
CA PHE A 98 -16.94 -20.08 10.90
C PHE A 98 -17.09 -21.32 10.02
N GLU A 99 -17.44 -21.09 8.76
CA GLU A 99 -17.27 -22.07 7.70
C GLU A 99 -15.85 -21.93 7.14
N ARG A 100 -15.02 -22.97 7.26
CA ARG A 100 -13.68 -22.98 6.67
C ARG A 100 -13.80 -23.27 5.17
N LEU A 101 -13.33 -22.36 4.34
CA LEU A 101 -13.44 -22.44 2.88
C LEU A 101 -12.18 -23.02 2.26
N GLN A 102 -11.03 -22.44 2.58
CA GLN A 102 -9.76 -22.83 1.95
C GLN A 102 -8.56 -22.44 2.79
N ARG A 103 -7.66 -23.40 2.97
CA ARG A 103 -6.32 -23.13 3.48
C ARG A 103 -5.44 -22.59 2.35
N LEU A 104 -4.85 -21.42 2.55
CA LEU A 104 -3.94 -20.82 1.58
C LEU A 104 -2.56 -21.51 1.60
N PRO A 105 -1.83 -21.53 0.46
CA PRO A 105 -0.45 -21.99 0.43
C PRO A 105 0.46 -21.06 1.23
N GLY A 106 1.47 -21.64 1.89
CA GLY A 106 2.41 -20.91 2.75
C GLY A 106 2.06 -20.97 4.24
N ARG A 107 2.91 -20.35 5.06
CA ARG A 107 2.71 -20.20 6.51
C ARG A 107 3.27 -18.88 6.97
N THR A 108 2.55 -18.21 7.85
CA THR A 108 3.10 -17.09 8.63
C THR A 108 3.78 -17.63 9.88
N ALA A 109 4.49 -16.78 10.61
CA ALA A 109 5.02 -17.12 11.94
C ALA A 109 3.90 -17.50 12.93
N LEU A 110 2.66 -17.06 12.68
CA LEU A 110 1.48 -17.31 13.51
C LEU A 110 0.63 -18.48 12.99
N GLY A 111 1.13 -19.24 12.01
CA GLY A 111 0.46 -20.41 11.46
C GLY A 111 -0.07 -20.24 10.03
N PRO A 112 -0.80 -21.25 9.52
CA PRO A 112 -1.38 -21.22 8.18
C PRO A 112 -2.55 -20.23 8.12
N VAL A 113 -2.66 -19.51 7.01
CA VAL A 113 -3.81 -18.63 6.74
C VAL A 113 -4.95 -19.47 6.16
N MET A 114 -6.14 -19.25 6.71
CA MET A 114 -7.40 -19.88 6.34
C MET A 114 -8.37 -18.80 5.84
N LEU A 115 -8.99 -19.05 4.70
CA LEU A 115 -10.19 -18.34 4.27
C LEU A 115 -11.39 -18.97 4.95
N ALA A 116 -12.22 -18.14 5.55
CA ALA A 116 -13.43 -18.60 6.21
C ALA A 116 -14.58 -17.61 6.02
N ARG A 117 -15.80 -18.10 6.12
CA ARG A 117 -17.02 -17.29 6.17
C ARG A 117 -17.54 -17.26 7.59
N VAL A 118 -17.90 -16.08 8.08
CA VAL A 118 -18.55 -15.94 9.40
C VAL A 118 -19.96 -16.52 9.32
N LEU A 119 -20.27 -17.49 10.16
CA LEU A 119 -21.62 -18.04 10.34
C LEU A 119 -22.31 -17.39 11.53
N HIS A 120 -21.59 -17.22 12.64
CA HIS A 120 -22.05 -16.52 13.82
C HIS A 120 -21.03 -15.44 14.21
N PRO A 121 -21.43 -14.16 14.31
CA PRO A 121 -20.52 -13.06 14.62
C PRO A 121 -19.85 -13.24 15.98
N GLY A 122 -18.60 -12.82 16.07
CA GLY A 122 -17.87 -12.75 17.32
C GLY A 122 -16.55 -12.03 17.14
N ARG A 123 -15.83 -11.81 18.24
CA ARG A 123 -14.56 -11.09 18.20
C ARG A 123 -13.51 -11.97 17.53
N ILE A 124 -12.76 -11.40 16.59
CA ILE A 124 -11.68 -12.10 15.92
C ILE A 124 -10.44 -11.21 15.76
N VAL A 125 -9.28 -11.85 15.88
CA VAL A 125 -7.98 -11.28 15.52
C VAL A 125 -7.71 -11.66 14.05
N VAL A 126 -7.28 -10.69 13.26
CA VAL A 126 -7.01 -10.89 11.83
C VAL A 126 -5.51 -10.88 11.62
N ALA A 127 -4.95 -12.07 11.40
CA ALA A 127 -3.57 -12.30 11.05
C ALA A 127 -3.48 -12.85 9.62
N GLY A 128 -3.48 -11.95 8.64
CA GLY A 128 -3.39 -12.33 7.24
C GLY A 128 -1.95 -12.67 6.80
N PRO A 129 -1.73 -12.87 5.49
CA PRO A 129 -0.41 -13.13 4.94
C PRO A 129 0.60 -12.03 5.29
N THR A 130 1.89 -12.38 5.37
CA THR A 130 2.96 -11.41 5.69
C THR A 130 3.67 -10.86 4.46
N LEU A 131 3.56 -11.55 3.32
CA LEU A 131 4.17 -11.18 2.05
C LEU A 131 3.12 -10.64 1.07
N LEU A 132 3.47 -9.58 0.33
CA LEU A 132 2.54 -8.94 -0.62
C LEU A 132 2.03 -9.90 -1.71
N ARG A 133 2.87 -10.82 -2.19
CA ARG A 133 2.46 -11.83 -3.18
C ARG A 133 1.40 -12.79 -2.64
N GLU A 134 1.50 -13.14 -1.35
CA GLU A 134 0.58 -14.06 -0.69
C GLU A 134 -0.72 -13.34 -0.32
N LEU A 135 -0.63 -12.07 0.09
CA LEU A 135 -1.78 -11.20 0.27
C LEU A 135 -2.57 -11.07 -1.05
N ARG A 136 -1.91 -10.81 -2.18
CA ARG A 136 -2.57 -10.75 -3.49
C ARG A 136 -3.29 -12.07 -3.83
N ALA A 137 -2.61 -13.20 -3.65
CA ALA A 137 -3.23 -14.50 -3.87
C ALA A 137 -4.45 -14.72 -2.96
N ALA A 138 -4.38 -14.31 -1.68
CA ALA A 138 -5.51 -14.37 -0.75
C ALA A 138 -6.69 -13.53 -1.24
N LEU A 139 -6.44 -12.30 -1.71
CA LEU A 139 -7.46 -11.40 -2.25
C LEU A 139 -8.09 -11.96 -3.53
N ASP A 140 -7.31 -12.59 -4.40
CA ASP A 140 -7.81 -13.28 -5.60
C ASP A 140 -8.74 -14.44 -5.21
N GLN A 141 -8.37 -15.24 -4.20
CA GLN A 141 -9.24 -16.32 -3.70
C GLN A 141 -10.52 -15.77 -3.05
N LEU A 142 -10.42 -14.74 -2.22
CA LEU A 142 -11.60 -14.10 -1.59
C LEU A 142 -12.60 -13.62 -2.62
N TRP A 143 -12.11 -13.02 -3.71
CA TRP A 143 -12.95 -12.62 -4.85
C TRP A 143 -13.67 -13.81 -5.50
N MET A 144 -12.98 -14.95 -5.68
CA MET A 144 -13.60 -16.19 -6.17
C MET A 144 -14.68 -16.76 -5.23
N TYR A 145 -14.59 -16.49 -3.92
CA TYR A 145 -15.63 -16.84 -2.94
C TYR A 145 -16.77 -15.82 -2.81
N GLY A 146 -16.78 -14.80 -3.68
CA GLY A 146 -17.88 -13.84 -3.81
C GLY A 146 -17.56 -12.44 -3.29
N ALA A 147 -16.41 -12.20 -2.66
CA ALA A 147 -16.08 -10.87 -2.14
C ALA A 147 -16.02 -9.84 -3.28
N ARG A 148 -16.76 -8.73 -3.10
CA ARG A 148 -16.76 -7.55 -3.97
C ARG A 148 -16.01 -6.38 -3.39
N LEU A 149 -15.78 -6.36 -2.07
CA LEU A 149 -14.91 -5.42 -1.41
C LEU A 149 -14.10 -6.12 -0.32
N SER A 150 -12.80 -6.27 -0.56
CA SER A 150 -11.84 -6.71 0.45
C SER A 150 -11.19 -5.50 1.11
N ILE A 151 -11.31 -5.38 2.44
CA ILE A 151 -10.64 -4.35 3.24
C ILE A 151 -9.40 -4.96 3.88
N ILE A 152 -8.24 -4.35 3.61
CA ILE A 152 -6.94 -4.76 4.12
C ILE A 152 -6.54 -3.77 5.22
N ASP A 153 -6.53 -4.21 6.48
CA ASP A 153 -5.91 -3.42 7.55
C ASP A 153 -4.38 -3.57 7.47
N GLY A 154 -3.73 -2.55 6.91
CA GLY A 154 -2.31 -2.58 6.60
C GLY A 154 -1.42 -2.41 7.84
N ALA A 155 -0.31 -3.14 7.91
CA ALA A 155 0.70 -2.91 8.94
C ALA A 155 1.27 -1.48 8.91
N ILE A 156 1.68 -0.99 10.08
CA ILE A 156 2.28 0.35 10.28
C ILE A 156 3.43 0.59 9.30
N ASN A 157 3.42 1.75 8.65
CA ASN A 157 4.46 2.18 7.70
C ASN A 157 4.75 1.25 6.52
N ARG A 158 3.89 0.26 6.25
CA ARG A 158 4.02 -0.61 5.07
C ARG A 158 3.13 -0.11 3.94
N LEU A 159 3.58 0.95 3.27
CA LEU A 159 2.93 1.48 2.05
C LEU A 159 2.72 0.41 0.98
N GLY A 160 3.50 -0.68 1.00
CA GLY A 160 3.36 -1.78 0.04
C GLY A 160 1.97 -2.43 -0.01
N ALA A 161 1.18 -2.40 1.09
CA ALA A 161 -0.20 -2.88 1.08
C ALA A 161 -1.15 -1.97 0.28
N ALA A 162 -0.73 -0.75 -0.04
CA ALA A 162 -1.46 0.20 -0.87
C ALA A 162 -0.87 0.31 -2.29
N ALA A 163 0.08 -0.56 -2.64
CA ALA A 163 0.65 -0.58 -3.97
C ALA A 163 -0.46 -0.88 -4.99
N THR A 164 -0.35 -0.27 -6.16
CA THR A 164 -1.39 -0.32 -7.21
C THR A 164 -1.61 -1.73 -7.77
N ASN A 165 -0.62 -2.62 -7.60
CA ASN A 165 -0.73 -4.03 -7.95
C ASN A 165 -1.36 -4.90 -6.86
N VAL A 166 -1.65 -4.34 -5.68
CA VAL A 166 -2.31 -5.02 -4.53
C VAL A 166 -3.73 -4.51 -4.35
N THR A 167 -3.93 -3.19 -4.32
CA THR A 167 -5.23 -2.55 -4.04
C THR A 167 -5.58 -1.45 -5.02
N ASP A 168 -6.87 -1.20 -5.18
CA ASP A 168 -7.40 -0.21 -6.11
C ASP A 168 -7.40 1.20 -5.50
N ALA A 169 -7.61 1.28 -4.19
CA ALA A 169 -7.59 2.52 -3.43
C ALA A 169 -7.03 2.31 -2.02
N CYS A 170 -6.72 3.43 -1.36
CA CYS A 170 -6.31 3.43 0.04
C CYS A 170 -6.93 4.57 0.84
N ILE A 171 -7.07 4.35 2.15
CA ILE A 171 -7.40 5.36 3.13
C ILE A 171 -6.18 5.58 4.02
N VAL A 172 -5.72 6.82 4.12
CA VAL A 172 -4.63 7.21 5.02
C VAL A 172 -5.22 7.61 6.37
N CYS A 173 -5.05 6.75 7.37
CA CYS A 173 -5.39 6.99 8.75
C CYS A 173 -4.24 7.73 9.46
N THR A 174 -4.55 8.88 10.05
CA THR A 174 -3.63 9.71 10.83
C THR A 174 -4.24 10.05 12.19
N GLY A 175 -3.43 10.52 13.13
CA GLY A 175 -3.87 10.83 14.48
C GLY A 175 -2.72 11.35 15.34
N THR A 176 -2.99 11.58 16.62
CA THR A 176 -2.03 12.15 17.58
C THR A 176 -0.76 11.32 17.74
N SER A 177 -0.81 10.01 17.54
CA SER A 177 0.39 9.15 17.56
C SER A 177 1.29 9.30 16.34
N ALA A 178 0.86 10.05 15.30
CA ALA A 178 1.66 10.33 14.13
C ALA A 178 2.66 11.49 14.32
N GLY A 179 2.57 12.28 15.40
CA GLY A 179 3.47 13.41 15.65
C GLY A 179 3.24 14.07 17.01
N ALA A 180 4.28 14.66 17.59
CA ALA A 180 4.22 15.30 18.90
C ALA A 180 3.36 16.57 18.94
N THR A 181 3.10 17.20 17.79
CA THR A 181 2.24 18.38 17.65
C THR A 181 1.27 18.21 16.47
N PRO A 182 0.13 18.91 16.45
CA PRO A 182 -0.80 18.90 15.31
C PRO A 182 -0.13 19.26 13.98
N GLU A 183 0.81 20.21 13.99
CA GLU A 183 1.55 20.63 12.80
C GLU A 183 2.43 19.50 12.25
N LEU A 184 3.09 18.75 13.14
CA LEU A 184 3.89 17.60 12.74
C LEU A 184 3.03 16.45 12.20
N VAL A 185 1.86 16.22 12.79
CA VAL A 185 0.86 15.27 12.28
C VAL A 185 0.41 15.68 10.88
N ALA A 186 0.03 16.94 10.69
CA ALA A 186 -0.40 17.47 9.40
C ALA A 186 0.70 17.35 8.34
N ARG A 187 1.94 17.75 8.67
CA ARG A 187 3.09 17.65 7.76
C ARG A 187 3.38 16.22 7.34
N ARG A 188 3.44 15.27 8.28
CA ARG A 188 3.68 13.86 7.97
C ARG A 188 2.56 13.25 7.13
N THR A 189 1.32 13.66 7.38
CA THR A 189 0.16 13.24 6.57
C THR A 189 0.26 13.80 5.15
N ALA A 190 0.58 15.09 5.01
CA ALA A 190 0.77 15.73 3.72
C ALA A 190 1.91 15.10 2.91
N ASP A 191 3.05 14.77 3.55
CA ASP A 191 4.17 14.10 2.90
C ASP A 191 3.75 12.73 2.31
N VAL A 192 2.92 11.97 3.02
CA VAL A 192 2.44 10.66 2.54
C VAL A 192 1.46 10.83 1.40
N LEU A 193 0.51 11.75 1.53
CA LEU A 193 -0.46 12.06 0.47
C LEU A 193 0.24 12.53 -0.79
N ALA A 194 1.22 13.44 -0.68
CA ALA A 194 1.98 13.94 -1.82
C ALA A 194 2.65 12.81 -2.63
N ARG A 195 3.14 11.75 -1.97
CA ARG A 195 3.71 10.57 -2.65
C ARG A 195 2.64 9.69 -3.30
N LEU A 196 1.52 9.47 -2.64
CA LEU A 196 0.43 8.62 -3.14
C LEU A 196 -0.38 9.28 -4.27
N THR A 197 -0.32 10.61 -4.37
CA THR A 197 -1.01 11.41 -5.40
C THR A 197 -0.05 11.98 -6.45
N VAL A 198 1.16 11.43 -6.59
CA VAL A 198 2.05 11.80 -7.70
C VAL A 198 1.32 11.57 -9.03
N PRO A 199 1.39 12.52 -9.98
CA PRO A 199 0.70 12.37 -11.26
C PRO A 199 1.09 11.09 -11.99
N GLN A 200 0.12 10.48 -12.66
CA GLN A 200 0.40 9.36 -13.54
C GLN A 200 1.24 9.84 -14.73
N SER A 201 2.34 9.15 -14.98
CA SER A 201 3.21 9.43 -16.12
C SER A 201 2.60 8.93 -17.44
N ILE A 202 2.79 9.69 -18.52
CA ILE A 202 2.44 9.27 -19.89
C ILE A 202 3.26 8.06 -20.36
N TRP A 203 4.39 7.77 -19.68
CA TRP A 203 5.32 6.69 -19.99
C TRP A 203 4.97 5.35 -19.33
N THR A 204 3.70 5.18 -18.90
CA THR A 204 3.23 3.98 -18.20
C THR A 204 3.44 2.70 -19.05
N ASP A 205 3.25 2.80 -20.36
CA ASP A 205 3.36 1.68 -21.28
C ASP A 205 4.81 1.25 -21.50
N GLU A 206 5.71 2.22 -21.70
CA GLU A 206 7.15 2.02 -21.79
C GLU A 206 7.70 1.43 -20.49
N TYR A 207 7.25 1.95 -19.34
CA TYR A 207 7.57 1.37 -18.04
C TYR A 207 7.23 -0.12 -17.97
N LYS A 208 6.16 -0.59 -18.63
CA LYS A 208 5.80 -2.02 -18.61
C LYS A 208 6.53 -2.85 -19.66
N LYS A 209 6.77 -2.29 -20.85
CA LYS A 209 7.19 -3.05 -22.05
C LYS A 209 8.68 -2.94 -22.35
N LEU A 210 9.29 -1.78 -22.12
CA LEU A 210 10.68 -1.52 -22.53
C LEU A 210 11.65 -2.07 -21.49
N LEU A 211 12.40 -3.11 -21.88
CA LEU A 211 13.38 -3.82 -21.06
C LEU A 211 12.85 -4.07 -19.61
N PRO A 212 11.84 -4.95 -19.46
CA PRO A 212 11.08 -5.12 -18.21
C PRO A 212 11.91 -5.57 -17.00
N GLU A 213 13.06 -6.19 -17.26
CA GLU A 213 13.96 -6.71 -16.22
C GLU A 213 15.06 -5.69 -15.84
N THR A 214 15.19 -4.58 -16.56
CA THR A 214 16.22 -3.56 -16.31
C THR A 214 15.80 -2.64 -15.17
N ARG A 215 16.59 -2.63 -14.08
CA ARG A 215 16.32 -1.80 -12.91
C ARG A 215 16.17 -0.31 -13.23
N LEU A 216 17.10 0.25 -13.98
CA LEU A 216 17.12 1.67 -14.31
C LEU A 216 17.40 1.83 -15.81
N LEU A 217 16.50 2.50 -16.50
CA LEU A 217 16.57 2.70 -17.94
C LEU A 217 16.40 4.18 -18.27
N MET A 218 17.18 4.70 -19.21
CA MET A 218 17.03 6.06 -19.72
C MET A 218 16.69 6.04 -21.20
N PHE A 219 15.79 6.94 -21.62
CA PHE A 219 15.58 7.27 -23.03
C PHE A 219 15.22 8.75 -23.17
N SER A 220 15.37 9.31 -24.37
CA SER A 220 14.93 10.69 -24.66
C SER A 220 13.48 10.69 -25.17
N SER A 221 12.64 11.60 -24.66
CA SER A 221 11.26 11.75 -25.14
C SER A 221 11.18 12.05 -26.64
N ASP A 222 12.21 12.71 -27.18
CA ASP A 222 12.23 13.20 -28.56
C ASP A 222 12.67 12.10 -29.55
N ARG A 223 13.40 11.08 -29.07
CA ARG A 223 13.96 9.98 -29.88
C ARG A 223 14.01 8.67 -29.09
N LYS A 224 12.85 8.03 -28.91
CA LYS A 224 12.72 6.78 -28.11
C LYS A 224 13.63 5.66 -28.60
N ASP A 225 13.72 5.46 -29.92
CA ASP A 225 14.38 4.28 -30.52
C ASP A 225 15.89 4.43 -30.71
N GLU A 226 16.45 5.65 -30.61
CA GLU A 226 17.87 5.92 -30.88
C GLU A 226 18.75 6.06 -29.63
N LEU A 227 18.16 6.36 -28.46
CA LEU A 227 18.90 6.74 -27.25
C LEU A 227 18.42 6.00 -25.99
N THR A 228 18.09 4.71 -26.13
CA THR A 228 17.78 3.86 -24.96
C THR A 228 19.08 3.35 -24.33
N SER A 229 19.36 3.74 -23.08
CA SER A 229 20.55 3.32 -22.33
C SER A 229 20.16 2.63 -21.03
N PRO A 230 20.40 1.31 -20.87
CA PRO A 230 20.24 0.63 -19.59
C PRO A 230 21.38 1.01 -18.64
N PHE A 231 21.06 1.12 -17.35
CA PHE A 231 22.07 1.12 -16.30
C PHE A 231 22.56 -0.32 -16.07
N THR A 232 23.86 -0.53 -16.21
CA THR A 232 24.49 -1.87 -16.17
C THR A 232 25.46 -2.06 -15.01
N ASP A 233 25.74 -1.00 -14.25
CA ASP A 233 26.68 -1.04 -13.12
C ASP A 233 26.03 -1.64 -11.86
N GLN A 234 26.82 -1.73 -10.79
CA GLN A 234 26.32 -2.14 -9.48
C GLN A 234 25.23 -1.18 -9.01
N SER A 235 24.12 -1.75 -8.54
CA SER A 235 22.96 -1.02 -8.05
C SER A 235 23.25 -0.42 -6.67
N GLU A 236 24.00 0.68 -6.68
CA GLU A 236 24.29 1.49 -5.51
C GLU A 236 23.75 2.91 -5.72
N PRO A 237 23.11 3.53 -4.70
CA PRO A 237 22.47 4.84 -4.85
C PRO A 237 23.37 5.94 -5.42
N ALA A 238 24.65 5.98 -5.02
CA ALA A 238 25.60 7.01 -5.49
C ALA A 238 25.96 6.82 -6.98
N ILE A 239 26.15 5.56 -7.42
CA ILE A 239 26.48 5.21 -8.81
C ILE A 239 25.25 5.46 -9.70
N GLU A 240 24.06 5.04 -9.25
CA GLU A 240 22.79 5.32 -9.94
C GLU A 240 22.57 6.83 -10.11
N ALA A 241 22.77 7.61 -9.04
CA ALA A 241 22.65 9.07 -9.08
C ALA A 241 23.66 9.69 -10.06
N GLN A 242 24.92 9.24 -10.03
CA GLN A 242 25.96 9.73 -10.94
C GLN A 242 25.59 9.49 -12.41
N TRP A 243 25.18 8.28 -12.73
CA TRP A 243 24.77 7.93 -14.09
C TRP A 243 23.56 8.74 -14.57
N ILE A 244 22.56 8.96 -13.69
CA ILE A 244 21.42 9.84 -13.99
C ILE A 244 21.90 11.25 -14.29
N VAL A 245 22.72 11.85 -13.43
CA VAL A 245 23.16 13.24 -13.61
C VAL A 245 24.06 13.42 -14.84
N GLU A 246 24.93 12.45 -15.14
CA GLU A 246 25.77 12.46 -16.35
C GLU A 246 24.94 12.32 -17.63
N SER A 247 23.95 11.43 -17.65
CA SER A 247 23.04 11.31 -18.80
C SER A 247 22.14 12.54 -19.00
N MET A 248 21.79 13.26 -17.92
CA MET A 248 21.11 14.56 -18.04
C MET A 248 21.96 15.61 -18.76
N GLN A 249 23.29 15.52 -18.74
CA GLN A 249 24.18 16.47 -19.44
C GLN A 249 24.22 16.23 -20.95
N THR A 250 23.91 15.02 -21.41
CA THR A 250 23.99 14.64 -22.83
C THR A 250 22.64 14.63 -23.53
N SER A 251 21.55 14.39 -22.79
CA SER A 251 20.19 14.29 -23.36
C SER A 251 19.28 15.47 -23.00
N HIS A 252 18.56 15.98 -23.99
CA HIS A 252 17.41 16.87 -23.77
C HIS A 252 16.17 16.00 -23.48
N HIS A 253 15.36 16.41 -22.48
CA HIS A 253 14.14 15.70 -22.07
C HIS A 253 14.34 14.21 -21.74
N ALA A 254 15.27 13.93 -20.82
CA ALA A 254 15.60 12.57 -20.41
C ALA A 254 14.50 11.98 -19.52
N ILE A 255 14.05 10.77 -19.85
CA ILE A 255 13.09 9.99 -19.08
C ILE A 255 13.82 8.80 -18.45
N TYR A 256 13.66 8.61 -17.15
CA TYR A 256 14.29 7.56 -16.37
C TYR A 256 13.23 6.62 -15.82
N LEU A 257 13.21 5.37 -16.27
CA LEU A 257 12.34 4.33 -15.73
C LEU A 257 13.07 3.62 -14.59
N LEU A 258 12.60 3.80 -13.35
CA LEU A 258 13.19 3.18 -12.15
C LEU A 258 12.29 2.05 -11.64
N ARG A 259 12.69 0.80 -11.91
CA ARG A 259 12.07 -0.42 -11.38
C ARG A 259 12.64 -0.73 -10.01
N GLY A 260 11.88 -0.37 -8.99
CA GLY A 260 12.31 -0.51 -7.62
C GLY A 260 11.75 0.62 -6.79
N ALA A 261 12.50 1.04 -5.77
CA ALA A 261 12.15 2.17 -4.94
C ALA A 261 13.09 3.35 -5.23
N LEU A 262 12.53 4.55 -5.33
CA LEU A 262 13.28 5.80 -5.19
C LEU A 262 13.53 6.01 -3.70
N THR A 263 14.70 5.57 -3.22
CA THR A 263 15.03 5.62 -1.79
C THR A 263 15.45 7.01 -1.34
N GLU A 264 15.49 7.23 -0.03
CA GLU A 264 15.99 8.48 0.54
C GLU A 264 17.47 8.71 0.17
N GLU A 265 18.28 7.65 0.19
CA GLU A 265 19.70 7.69 -0.20
C GLU A 265 19.86 8.09 -1.65
N LEU A 266 19.15 7.44 -2.58
CA LEU A 266 19.21 7.78 -4.01
C LEU A 266 18.76 9.23 -4.25
N SER A 267 17.68 9.66 -3.60
CA SER A 267 17.21 11.04 -3.68
C SER A 267 18.24 12.05 -3.15
N ARG A 268 18.94 11.72 -2.05
CA ARG A 268 19.96 12.58 -1.45
C ARG A 268 21.19 12.71 -2.35
N GLU A 269 21.66 11.59 -2.90
CA GLU A 269 22.79 11.56 -3.83
C GLU A 269 22.47 12.34 -5.10
N LEU A 270 21.27 12.16 -5.67
CA LEU A 270 20.81 12.95 -6.81
C LEU A 270 20.86 14.44 -6.53
N LEU A 271 20.32 14.90 -5.40
CA LEU A 271 20.33 16.33 -5.05
C LEU A 271 21.74 16.87 -4.80
N GLY A 272 22.58 16.10 -4.12
CA GLY A 272 23.97 16.46 -3.87
C GLY A 272 24.74 16.67 -5.16
N GLN A 273 24.52 15.83 -6.17
CA GLN A 273 25.21 15.92 -7.45
C GLN A 273 24.59 16.95 -8.40
N LEU A 274 23.26 17.10 -8.40
CA LEU A 274 22.54 18.12 -9.19
C LEU A 274 22.93 19.54 -8.79
N THR A 275 23.16 19.79 -7.49
CA THR A 275 23.57 21.13 -7.00
C THR A 275 25.01 21.50 -7.36
N GLN A 276 25.87 20.52 -7.65
CA GLN A 276 27.28 20.74 -7.99
C GLN A 276 27.52 20.91 -9.50
N LYS A 277 26.56 20.50 -10.35
CA LYS A 277 26.70 20.52 -11.80
C LYS A 277 25.79 21.58 -12.42
N LEU A 278 26.36 22.46 -13.24
CA LEU A 278 25.60 23.36 -14.11
C LEU A 278 24.88 22.54 -15.18
N LEU A 279 23.61 22.23 -14.94
CA LEU A 279 22.76 21.63 -15.95
C LEU A 279 22.15 22.74 -16.81
N PRO A 280 22.18 22.63 -18.15
CA PRO A 280 21.34 23.47 -19.00
C PRO A 280 19.89 23.31 -18.57
N SER A 281 19.01 24.28 -18.82
CA SER A 281 17.57 24.17 -18.52
C SER A 281 16.98 22.94 -19.23
N ARG A 282 17.00 21.80 -18.54
CA ARG A 282 16.64 20.48 -19.06
C ARG A 282 15.56 19.92 -18.18
N HIS A 283 14.42 19.62 -18.79
CA HIS A 283 13.38 18.84 -18.14
C HIS A 283 13.83 17.39 -18.08
N ALA A 284 13.67 16.74 -16.92
CA ALA A 284 13.92 15.32 -16.75
C ALA A 284 12.82 14.73 -15.87
N GLU A 285 12.41 13.51 -16.18
CA GLU A 285 11.35 12.81 -15.45
C GLU A 285 11.87 11.46 -14.95
N ILE A 286 11.67 11.17 -13.67
CA ILE A 286 11.90 9.83 -13.10
C ILE A 286 10.53 9.18 -12.91
N VAL A 287 10.29 8.10 -13.65
CA VAL A 287 9.07 7.30 -13.62
C VAL A 287 9.31 6.08 -12.75
N VAL A 288 8.50 5.95 -11.69
CA VAL A 288 8.49 4.80 -10.78
C VAL A 288 7.18 4.02 -10.93
N GLY A 289 7.16 2.78 -10.45
CA GLY A 289 6.00 1.89 -10.61
C GLY A 289 4.70 2.42 -9.98
N ASP A 290 4.79 3.05 -8.79
CA ASP A 290 3.69 3.79 -8.16
C ASP A 290 4.20 4.64 -6.97
N GLY A 291 3.30 5.44 -6.37
CA GLY A 291 3.61 6.30 -5.23
C GLY A 291 4.11 5.58 -3.97
N THR A 292 3.85 4.29 -3.81
CA THR A 292 4.35 3.49 -2.67
C THR A 292 5.82 3.11 -2.80
N LYS A 293 6.42 3.36 -3.97
CA LYS A 293 7.84 3.16 -4.27
C LYS A 293 8.69 4.39 -4.03
N ILE A 294 8.08 5.49 -3.59
CA ILE A 294 8.78 6.74 -3.29
C ILE A 294 9.03 6.79 -1.78
N PHE A 295 10.29 6.88 -1.38
CA PHE A 295 10.72 6.94 0.02
C PHE A 295 11.52 8.21 0.34
N CYS A 296 11.40 9.26 -0.48
CA CYS A 296 11.95 10.57 -0.16
C CYS A 296 10.94 11.43 0.63
N HIS A 297 11.46 12.21 1.58
CA HIS A 297 10.75 13.36 2.12
C HIS A 297 10.75 14.45 1.06
N SER A 298 9.63 15.17 0.95
CA SER A 298 9.41 16.30 0.03
C SER A 298 10.71 17.02 -0.36
N VAL A 299 11.17 16.78 -1.59
CA VAL A 299 12.25 17.57 -2.18
C VAL A 299 11.60 18.80 -2.78
N THR A 300 11.35 19.80 -1.95
CA THR A 300 11.05 21.13 -2.46
C THR A 300 12.36 21.70 -2.98
N LEU A 301 12.58 21.59 -4.30
CA LEU A 301 13.55 22.44 -4.99
C LEU A 301 13.01 23.88 -4.89
N GLN A 302 13.43 24.60 -3.85
CA GLN A 302 13.41 26.05 -3.92
C GLN A 302 14.48 26.44 -4.93
N ARG A 303 14.04 26.87 -6.12
CA ARG A 303 14.85 27.70 -7.00
C ARG A 303 15.08 29.06 -6.35
#